data_AF-A0A834J9L3-F1
#
_entry.id   AF-A0A834J9L3-F1
#
_cell.length_a   1.000
_cell.length_b   1.000
_cell.length_c   1.000
_cell.angle_alpha   90.00
_cell.angle_beta   90.00
_cell.angle_gamma   90.00
#
_symmetry.space_group_name_H-M   'P 1'
#
loop_
_entity.id
_entity.type
_entity.pdbx_description
1 polymer ?
#
loop_
_entity_poly.entity_id
_entity_poly.type
_entity_poly.pdbx_seq_one_letter_code
_entity_poly.pdbx_strand_id
1 'polypeptide(L)'
;MKCHKSIMILASLVAVIIATDITAEDGYYHYEAVAVIQKDLNVSDAKGLRHLKSCHTGIRDDIGYNIPLAKLAAIGDNINNTEYFVRDNEFQALSLLFSKACLVETWSSDPTINRKLNILNII
;
A
#
# COMPACT_ATOMS: atom_id res chain seq x y z
N MET A 1 -14.72 4.91 0.16
CA MET A 1 -14.43 3.92 1.21
C MET A 1 -14.16 4.72 2.46
N LYS A 2 -14.82 4.46 3.58
CA LYS A 2 -14.38 5.05 4.85
C LYS A 2 -13.44 4.02 5.48
N CYS A 3 -12.16 4.35 5.64
CA CYS A 3 -11.23 3.59 6.47
C CYS A 3 -11.75 3.63 7.92
N HIS A 4 -12.72 2.80 8.26
CA HIS A 4 -13.15 2.64 9.64
C HIS A 4 -12.13 1.78 10.35
N LYS A 5 -11.69 2.23 11.52
CA LYS A 5 -11.02 1.38 12.50
C LYS A 5 -12.05 0.37 13.02
N SER A 6 -12.37 -0.64 12.21
CA SER A 6 -13.08 -1.81 12.72
C SER A 6 -12.15 -2.51 13.69
N ILE A 7 -12.61 -2.78 14.92
CA ILE A 7 -11.90 -3.65 15.85
C ILE A 7 -11.88 -5.03 15.20
N MET A 8 -10.75 -5.36 14.61
CA MET A 8 -10.57 -6.58 13.83
C MET A 8 -10.05 -7.64 14.80
N ILE A 9 -10.86 -8.66 15.12
CA ILE A 9 -10.46 -9.72 16.03
C ILE A 9 -9.31 -10.49 15.38
N LEU A 10 -8.13 -10.47 16.02
CA LEU A 10 -6.87 -11.02 15.49
C LEU A 10 -6.99 -12.47 14.95
N ALA A 11 -7.90 -13.28 15.50
CA ALA A 11 -8.12 -14.68 15.07
C ALA A 11 -8.66 -14.83 13.63
N SER A 12 -9.27 -13.77 13.08
CA SER A 12 -9.82 -13.75 11.72
C SER A 12 -8.86 -13.17 10.69
N LEU A 13 -7.60 -12.95 11.07
CA LEU A 13 -6.60 -12.30 10.24
C LEU A 13 -5.44 -13.24 9.93
N VAL A 14 -4.87 -13.06 8.74
CA VAL A 14 -3.64 -13.70 8.29
C VAL A 14 -2.65 -12.59 7.97
N ALA A 15 -1.42 -12.73 8.47
CA ALA A 15 -0.32 -11.85 8.11
C ALA A 15 0.41 -12.46 6.90
N VAL A 16 0.52 -11.69 5.83
CA VAL A 16 1.33 -12.03 4.67
C VAL A 16 2.56 -11.13 4.69
N ILE A 17 3.74 -11.73 4.77
CA ILE A 17 5.01 -11.00 4.73
C ILE A 17 5.19 -10.44 3.31
N ILE A 18 5.34 -9.12 3.22
CA ILE A 18 5.60 -8.41 1.97
C ILE A 18 7.10 -8.20 1.82
N ALA A 19 7.76 -7.69 2.87
CA ALA A 19 9.19 -7.46 2.88
C ALA A 19 9.80 -7.78 4.25
N THR A 20 10.99 -8.36 4.23
CA THR A 20 11.83 -8.63 5.40
C THR A 20 12.99 -7.64 5.45
N ASP A 21 13.70 -7.63 6.58
CA ASP A 21 14.99 -6.91 6.74
C ASP A 21 14.90 -5.40 6.49
N ILE A 22 13.75 -4.79 6.80
CA ILE A 22 13.60 -3.33 6.76
C ILE A 22 14.36 -2.78 7.96
N THR A 23 15.49 -2.14 7.69
CA THR A 23 16.39 -1.68 8.75
C THR A 23 16.02 -0.24 9.11
N ALA A 24 15.86 0.06 10.40
CA ALA A 24 15.77 1.46 10.86
C ALA A 24 17.04 2.23 10.48
N GLU A 25 16.92 3.56 10.38
CA GLU A 25 18.06 4.44 10.06
C GLU A 25 19.25 4.27 11.01
N ASP A 26 19.00 3.84 12.26
CA ASP A 26 20.03 3.60 13.26
C ASP A 26 20.69 2.20 13.18
N GLY A 27 20.19 1.31 12.32
CA GLY A 27 20.73 -0.04 12.13
C GLY A 27 20.41 -1.04 13.23
N TYR A 28 19.72 -0.63 14.31
CA TYR A 28 19.50 -1.48 15.48
C TYR A 28 18.24 -2.32 15.42
N TYR A 29 17.27 -1.91 14.60
CA TYR A 29 15.96 -2.54 14.51
C TYR A 29 15.68 -3.05 13.10
N HIS A 30 15.23 -4.30 13.02
CA HIS A 30 14.72 -4.90 11.79
C HIS A 30 13.20 -5.07 11.91
N TYR A 31 12.50 -4.62 10.88
CA TYR A 31 11.05 -4.71 10.78
C TYR A 31 10.66 -5.58 9.58
N GLU A 32 9.51 -6.22 9.72
CA GLU A 32 8.83 -6.88 8.62
C GLU A 32 7.63 -6.03 8.20
N ALA A 33 7.51 -5.74 6.91
CA ALA A 33 6.29 -5.19 6.36
C ALA A 33 5.31 -6.33 6.09
N VAL A 34 4.16 -6.30 6.77
CA VAL A 34 3.12 -7.32 6.66
C VAL A 34 1.82 -6.72 6.15
N ALA A 35 1.17 -7.42 5.21
CA ALA A 35 -0.23 -7.20 4.88
C ALA A 35 -1.09 -8.00 5.85
N VAL A 36 -2.03 -7.33 6.52
CA VAL A 36 -2.99 -7.96 7.41
C VAL A 36 -4.30 -8.15 6.66
N ILE A 37 -4.66 -9.42 6.42
CA ILE A 37 -5.73 -9.80 5.50
C ILE A 37 -6.78 -10.61 6.25
N GLN A 38 -8.05 -10.47 5.87
CA GLN A 38 -9.10 -11.35 6.38
C GLN A 38 -8.89 -12.79 5.90
N LYS A 39 -9.05 -13.75 6.81
CA LYS A 39 -8.74 -15.17 6.57
C LYS A 39 -9.62 -15.82 5.48
N ASP A 40 -10.82 -15.29 5.26
CA ASP A 40 -11.78 -15.75 4.24
C ASP A 40 -11.38 -15.37 2.81
N LEU A 41 -10.46 -14.39 2.63
CA LEU A 41 -9.92 -14.03 1.33
C LEU A 41 -8.92 -15.05 0.78
N ASN A 42 -8.50 -16.04 1.60
CA ASN A 42 -7.62 -17.15 1.23
C ASN A 42 -6.32 -16.70 0.50
N VAL A 43 -5.70 -15.63 0.99
CA VAL A 43 -4.44 -15.10 0.47
C VAL A 43 -3.27 -15.65 1.28
N SER A 44 -2.37 -16.36 0.61
CA SER A 44 -1.17 -16.96 1.23
C SER A 44 0.12 -16.22 0.90
N ASP A 45 0.11 -15.37 -0.13
CA ASP A 45 1.30 -14.65 -0.61
C ASP A 45 0.95 -13.27 -1.18
N ALA A 46 1.99 -12.50 -1.47
CA ALA A 46 1.88 -11.13 -1.97
C ALA A 46 1.21 -11.03 -3.36
N LYS A 47 1.20 -12.09 -4.19
CA LYS A 47 0.51 -12.06 -5.50
C LYS A 47 -1.01 -12.07 -5.32
N GLY A 48 -1.50 -12.77 -4.30
CA GLY A 48 -2.92 -12.83 -3.96
C GLY A 48 -3.50 -11.49 -3.45
N LEU A 49 -2.66 -10.46 -3.24
CA LEU A 49 -3.11 -9.10 -2.92
C LEU A 49 -3.72 -8.36 -4.11
N ARG A 50 -3.52 -8.86 -5.34
CA ARG A 50 -4.01 -8.23 -6.55
C ARG A 50 -5.54 -8.09 -6.55
N HIS A 51 -6.00 -6.93 -7.02
CA HIS A 51 -7.41 -6.54 -7.12
C HIS A 51 -8.18 -6.51 -5.79
N LEU A 52 -7.51 -6.66 -4.65
CA LEU A 52 -8.12 -6.44 -3.35
C LEU A 52 -8.26 -4.95 -3.05
N LYS A 53 -9.03 -4.63 -2.00
CA LYS A 53 -9.12 -3.28 -1.46
C LYS A 53 -8.04 -3.12 -0.39
N SER A 54 -7.30 -2.02 -0.41
CA SER A 54 -6.21 -1.76 0.52
C SER A 54 -6.45 -0.50 1.37
N CYS A 55 -5.88 -0.53 2.57
CA CYS A 55 -5.82 0.59 3.49
C CYS A 55 -4.37 0.73 3.96
N HIS A 56 -3.78 1.90 3.79
CA HIS A 56 -2.39 2.17 4.16
C HIS A 56 -2.30 3.38 5.09
N THR A 57 -1.24 3.42 5.88
CA THR A 57 -0.94 4.48 6.85
C THR A 57 -0.65 5.82 6.19
N GLY A 58 0.03 5.88 5.03
CA GLY A 58 0.22 7.14 4.29
C GLY A 58 1.28 7.06 3.18
N ILE A 59 1.26 8.00 2.21
CA ILE A 59 2.14 8.01 1.01
C ILE A 59 3.62 8.29 1.30
N ARG A 60 3.97 8.60 2.55
CA ARG A 60 5.34 8.90 2.99
C ARG A 60 5.83 7.91 4.05
N ASP A 61 5.06 6.87 4.32
CA ASP A 61 5.45 5.81 5.23
C ASP A 61 6.19 4.73 4.47
N ASP A 62 7.45 4.49 4.82
CA ASP A 62 8.27 3.49 4.15
C ASP A 62 7.69 2.09 4.33
N ILE A 63 7.28 1.73 5.55
CA ILE A 63 6.77 0.39 5.88
C ILE A 63 5.34 0.23 5.35
N GLY A 64 4.53 1.28 5.46
CA GLY A 64 3.12 1.25 5.08
C GLY A 64 2.83 1.45 3.60
N TYR A 65 3.77 2.03 2.83
CA TYR A 65 3.54 2.42 1.45
C TYR A 65 4.73 2.13 0.52
N ASN A 66 5.90 2.75 0.71
CA ASN A 66 6.99 2.68 -0.29
C ASN A 66 7.52 1.25 -0.48
N ILE A 67 7.81 0.55 0.60
CA ILE A 67 8.38 -0.81 0.57
C ILE A 67 7.35 -1.83 0.03
N PRO A 68 6.09 -1.86 0.52
CA PRO A 68 5.07 -2.71 -0.07
C PRO A 68 4.84 -2.43 -1.56
N LEU A 69 4.77 -1.17 -1.95
CA LEU A 69 4.52 -0.79 -3.34
C LEU A 69 5.66 -1.22 -4.26
N ALA A 70 6.91 -0.97 -3.88
CA ALA A 70 8.08 -1.39 -4.66
C ALA A 70 8.16 -2.92 -4.80
N LYS A 71 7.89 -3.65 -3.71
CA LYS A 71 7.89 -5.11 -3.75
C LYS A 71 6.77 -5.67 -4.62
N LEU A 72 5.56 -5.15 -4.46
CA LEU A 72 4.39 -5.61 -5.19
C LEU A 72 4.45 -5.23 -6.68
N ALA A 73 5.06 -4.08 -6.99
CA ALA A 73 5.40 -3.68 -8.35
C ALA A 73 6.32 -4.70 -9.02
N ALA A 74 7.43 -5.05 -8.36
CA ALA A 74 8.38 -6.04 -8.85
C ALA A 74 7.76 -7.44 -9.05
N ILE A 75 6.65 -7.75 -8.35
CA ILE A 75 5.99 -9.06 -8.40
C ILE A 75 5.11 -9.24 -9.64
N GLY A 76 4.71 -8.18 -10.36
CA GLY A 76 3.99 -8.48 -11.59
C GLY A 76 3.73 -7.40 -12.62
N ASP A 77 4.25 -6.18 -12.51
CA ASP A 77 4.17 -5.23 -13.63
C ASP A 77 5.43 -4.36 -13.67
N ASN A 78 5.98 -4.09 -14.86
CA ASN A 78 7.12 -3.18 -15.01
C ASN A 78 6.58 -1.75 -15.06
N ILE A 79 6.35 -1.18 -13.88
CA ILE A 79 5.58 0.06 -13.67
C ILE A 79 6.45 1.32 -13.71
N ASN A 80 7.73 1.15 -14.04
CA ASN A 80 8.66 2.25 -14.13
C ASN A 80 8.70 2.77 -15.58
N ASN A 81 7.87 3.76 -15.88
CA ASN A 81 7.98 4.52 -17.13
C ASN A 81 8.76 5.81 -16.86
N THR A 82 9.89 5.97 -17.55
CA THR A 82 10.76 7.15 -17.44
C THR A 82 10.12 8.43 -18.01
N GLU A 83 9.01 8.33 -18.74
CA GLU A 83 8.25 9.46 -19.26
C GLU A 83 7.37 10.15 -18.20
N TYR A 84 7.02 9.44 -17.11
CA TYR A 84 6.18 9.96 -16.04
C TYR A 84 7.00 10.34 -14.80
N PHE A 85 6.44 11.24 -13.97
CA PHE A 85 7.04 11.53 -12.67
C PHE A 85 6.99 10.28 -11.78
N VAL A 86 7.97 10.14 -10.88
CA VAL A 86 8.06 9.01 -9.92
C VAL A 86 6.74 8.79 -9.18
N ARG A 87 6.09 9.88 -8.78
CA ARG A 87 4.79 9.84 -8.10
C ARG A 87 3.70 9.26 -8.97
N ASP A 88 3.67 9.60 -10.26
CA ASP A 88 2.66 9.08 -11.19
C ASP A 88 2.86 7.57 -11.42
N ASN A 89 4.11 7.11 -11.48
CA ASN A 89 4.42 5.67 -11.53
C ASN A 89 3.97 4.95 -10.25
N GLU A 90 4.14 5.55 -9.08
CA GLU A 90 3.63 5.00 -7.81
C GLU A 90 2.10 4.90 -7.81
N PHE A 91 1.41 5.94 -8.28
CA PHE A 91 -0.05 5.94 -8.40
C PHE A 91 -0.55 4.87 -9.37
N GLN A 92 0.12 4.73 -10.51
CA GLN A 92 -0.20 3.72 -11.50
C GLN A 92 0.03 2.32 -10.93
N ALA A 93 1.12 2.12 -10.18
CA ALA A 93 1.40 0.87 -9.50
C ALA A 93 0.31 0.50 -8.50
N LEU A 94 -0.10 1.46 -7.67
CA LEU A 94 -1.16 1.25 -6.68
C LEU A 94 -2.49 0.89 -7.36
N SER A 95 -2.83 1.60 -8.45
CA SER A 95 -4.07 1.42 -9.20
C SER A 95 -4.12 0.11 -10.00
N LEU A 96 -2.97 -0.40 -10.46
CA LEU A 96 -2.87 -1.70 -11.13
C LEU A 96 -2.99 -2.87 -10.13
N LEU A 97 -2.46 -2.65 -8.93
CA LEU A 97 -2.36 -3.67 -7.91
C LEU A 97 -3.66 -3.82 -7.12
N PHE A 98 -4.33 -2.74 -6.75
CA PHE A 98 -5.54 -2.77 -5.93
C PHE A 98 -6.77 -2.31 -6.71
N SER A 99 -7.93 -2.88 -6.39
CA SER A 99 -9.20 -2.40 -6.96
C SER A 99 -9.72 -1.15 -6.28
N LYS A 100 -9.25 -0.88 -5.06
CA LYS A 100 -9.47 0.36 -4.35
C LYS A 100 -8.43 0.59 -3.25
N ALA A 101 -7.85 1.78 -3.15
CA ALA A 101 -6.94 2.14 -2.08
C ALA A 101 -7.47 3.28 -1.18
N CYS A 102 -7.05 3.26 0.09
CA CYS A 102 -7.29 4.33 1.06
C CYS A 102 -5.95 4.65 1.75
N LEU A 103 -5.41 5.84 1.53
CA LEU A 103 -4.29 6.36 2.31
C LEU A 103 -4.81 7.32 3.36
N VAL A 104 -4.38 7.15 4.62
CA VAL A 104 -4.88 7.97 5.73
C VAL A 104 -4.37 9.42 5.68
N GLU A 105 -3.19 9.67 5.09
CA GLU A 105 -2.59 11.00 4.99
C GLU A 105 -2.91 11.78 3.69
N THR A 106 -2.49 13.05 3.64
CA THR A 106 -2.65 13.92 2.47
C THR A 106 -1.69 13.56 1.34
N TRP A 107 -2.22 13.40 0.12
CA TRP A 107 -1.50 13.06 -1.11
C TRP A 107 -0.58 14.16 -1.63
N SER A 108 -0.94 15.41 -1.34
CA SER A 108 -0.22 16.61 -1.75
C SER A 108 -0.27 17.65 -0.65
N SER A 109 0.80 18.43 -0.53
CA SER A 109 0.84 19.63 0.30
C SER A 109 -0.06 20.74 -0.26
N ASP A 110 -0.39 20.69 -1.56
CA ASP A 110 -1.36 21.58 -2.16
C ASP A 110 -2.79 21.10 -1.82
N PRO A 111 -3.61 21.91 -1.12
CA PRO A 111 -4.94 21.49 -0.66
C PRO A 111 -5.93 21.31 -1.82
N THR A 112 -5.75 21.99 -2.95
CA THR A 112 -6.61 21.87 -4.13
C THR A 112 -6.32 20.57 -4.87
N ILE A 113 -5.04 20.25 -5.07
CA ILE A 113 -4.60 18.98 -5.66
C ILE A 113 -5.02 17.84 -4.74
N ASN A 114 -4.72 17.93 -3.44
CA ASN A 114 -5.09 16.91 -2.45
C ASN A 114 -6.61 16.67 -2.41
N ARG A 115 -7.42 17.73 -2.46
CA ARG A 115 -8.89 17.61 -2.54
C ARG A 115 -9.33 16.92 -3.83
N LYS A 116 -8.72 17.26 -4.97
CA LYS A 116 -9.03 16.62 -6.26
C LYS A 116 -8.69 15.14 -6.23
N LEU A 117 -7.52 14.76 -5.71
CA LEU A 117 -7.09 13.35 -5.55
C LEU A 117 -8.01 12.57 -4.59
N ASN A 118 -8.39 13.18 -3.46
CA ASN A 118 -9.33 12.58 -2.51
C ASN A 118 -10.75 12.41 -3.08
N ILE A 119 -11.24 13.37 -3.87
CA ILE A 119 -12.57 13.30 -4.51
C ILE A 119 -12.57 12.28 -5.64
N LEU A 120 -11.50 12.24 -6.43
CA LEU A 120 -11.37 11.33 -7.55
C LEU A 120 -11.42 9.86 -7.14
N ASN A 121 -11.29 9.54 -5.83
CA ASN A 121 -11.08 8.17 -5.36
C ASN A 121 -10.11 7.47 -6.31
N ILE A 122 -8.96 8.12 -6.60
CA ILE A 122 -7.96 7.50 -7.47
C ILE A 122 -7.63 6.16 -6.81
N ILE A 123 -7.77 5.13 -7.64
CA ILE A 123 -8.56 3.93 -7.43
C ILE A 123 -8.32 3.30 -6.06
#